data_AF-A0A1X6WTF1-F1
#
_entry.id   AF-A0A1X6WTF1-F1
#
_cell.length_a   1.000
_cell.length_b   1.000
_cell.length_c   1.000
_cell.angle_alpha   90.00
_cell.angle_beta   90.00
_cell.angle_gamma   90.00
#
_symmetry.space_group_name_H-M   'P 1'
#
loop_
_entity.id
_entity.type
_entity.pdbx_description
1 polymer ?
#
loop_
_entity_poly.entity_id
_entity_poly.type
_entity_poly.pdbx_seq_one_letter_code
_entity_poly.pdbx_strand_id
1 'polypeptide(L)'
;MLVLGVGIGWGMTNLLSQDDTTAVAAPSEAPSAPASASAAPAPSQSAGAEDGGPGSAPAEELPDDPSEALTQISETDEEEVVAELDGKWVPQISSKKAGMEIDGKTWTDEDILADHQALRDEHPRVRLVWSGNFGSFKEGDFWITIAGIGYSDAEQALSWCATNGLGPDDCYAKQLNTGGGHEGTTKLQ
;
A
#
# COMPACT_ATOMS: atom_id res chain seq x y z
N MET A 1 13.01 -35.75 -57.14
CA MET A 1 12.77 -34.30 -57.02
C MET A 1 13.44 -33.82 -55.74
N LEU A 2 14.73 -33.51 -55.86
CA LEU A 2 15.64 -33.14 -54.76
C LEU A 2 15.25 -31.77 -54.18
N VAL A 3 15.05 -31.64 -52.86
CA VAL A 3 15.35 -30.40 -52.11
C VAL A 3 15.84 -30.78 -50.70
N LEU A 4 17.06 -30.33 -50.39
CA LEU A 4 17.75 -30.36 -49.11
C LEU A 4 17.54 -29.02 -48.36
N GLY A 5 17.64 -29.05 -47.04
CA GLY A 5 17.80 -27.86 -46.18
C GLY A 5 17.83 -28.28 -44.70
N VAL A 6 18.94 -28.82 -44.19
CA VAL A 6 20.03 -28.11 -43.48
C VAL A 6 19.54 -27.40 -42.21
N GLY A 7 19.78 -28.04 -41.06
CA GLY A 7 19.74 -27.41 -39.75
C GLY A 7 21.12 -26.94 -39.31
N ILE A 8 21.19 -25.98 -38.37
CA ILE A 8 22.42 -25.60 -37.65
C ILE A 8 22.01 -25.14 -36.24
N GLY A 9 22.48 -25.86 -35.21
CA GLY A 9 22.49 -25.43 -33.81
C GLY A 9 23.73 -24.58 -33.49
N TRP A 10 24.27 -24.69 -32.27
CA TRP A 10 25.42 -23.94 -31.69
C TRP A 10 25.03 -22.56 -31.14
N GLY A 11 25.46 -22.11 -29.96
CA GLY A 11 26.40 -22.62 -28.97
C GLY A 11 26.61 -21.55 -27.88
N MET A 12 27.01 -21.96 -26.68
CA MET A 12 27.42 -21.08 -25.57
C MET A 12 28.87 -20.62 -25.75
N THR A 13 29.18 -19.37 -25.39
CA THR A 13 30.55 -18.96 -25.04
C THR A 13 30.54 -17.81 -24.04
N ASN A 14 31.21 -18.03 -22.90
CA ASN A 14 31.69 -17.02 -21.97
C ASN A 14 32.79 -16.19 -22.63
N LEU A 15 32.82 -14.88 -22.38
CA LEU A 15 33.97 -14.03 -22.67
C LEU A 15 34.16 -13.02 -21.54
N LEU A 16 35.25 -13.20 -20.81
CA LEU A 16 35.84 -12.25 -19.88
C LEU A 16 36.63 -11.21 -20.70
N SER A 17 36.47 -9.92 -20.39
CA SER A 17 37.48 -8.90 -20.67
C SER A 17 37.44 -7.82 -19.59
N GLN A 18 38.57 -7.71 -18.90
CA GLN A 18 39.01 -6.60 -18.05
C GLN A 18 39.82 -5.62 -18.92
N ASP A 19 40.31 -4.54 -18.29
CA ASP A 19 41.16 -3.44 -18.81
C ASP A 19 40.38 -2.22 -19.37
N ASP A 20 40.67 -0.95 -19.07
CA ASP A 20 41.61 -0.34 -18.14
C ASP A 20 41.26 1.16 -17.94
N THR A 21 41.87 1.70 -16.90
CA THR A 21 41.91 3.04 -16.29
C THR A 21 41.88 4.32 -17.16
N THR A 22 41.18 5.37 -16.67
CA THR A 22 41.72 6.75 -16.56
C THR A 22 40.99 7.53 -15.45
N ALA A 23 41.76 8.16 -14.55
CA ALA A 23 41.38 8.79 -13.29
C ALA A 23 41.11 10.31 -13.39
N VAL A 24 40.32 10.89 -12.47
CA VAL A 24 40.61 12.20 -11.82
C VAL A 24 40.08 12.20 -10.37
N ALA A 25 40.87 12.83 -9.49
CA ALA A 25 40.97 12.72 -8.05
C ALA A 25 39.93 13.45 -7.18
N ALA A 26 39.84 13.03 -5.91
CA ALA A 26 39.59 13.90 -4.76
C ALA A 26 40.46 13.45 -3.57
N PRO A 27 41.10 14.38 -2.83
CA PRO A 27 42.21 14.07 -1.92
C PRO A 27 41.77 13.58 -0.53
N SER A 28 42.67 12.77 0.04
CA SER A 28 42.75 12.32 1.42
C SER A 28 43.23 13.46 2.34
N GLU A 29 42.57 13.68 3.47
CA GLU A 29 43.23 14.27 4.63
C GLU A 29 42.55 13.86 5.96
N ALA A 30 43.23 12.99 6.70
CA ALA A 30 43.30 13.00 8.15
C ALA A 30 44.79 13.24 8.48
N PRO A 31 45.19 13.92 9.59
CA PRO A 31 45.22 13.18 10.86
C PRO A 31 45.27 14.01 12.18
N SER A 32 45.12 13.25 13.29
CA SER A 32 45.84 13.35 14.57
C SER A 32 45.42 14.33 15.69
N ALA A 33 45.25 13.71 16.86
CA ALA A 33 44.97 14.22 18.20
C ALA A 33 46.11 15.03 18.85
N PRO A 34 45.92 15.49 20.10
CA PRO A 34 46.75 14.91 21.16
C PRO A 34 45.99 14.50 22.43
N ALA A 35 46.64 13.61 23.18
CA ALA A 35 46.22 12.98 24.43
C ALA A 35 46.54 13.81 25.69
N SER A 36 45.79 13.60 26.78
CA SER A 36 46.33 13.46 28.14
C SER A 36 45.29 12.87 29.10
N ALA A 37 45.80 12.18 30.11
CA ALA A 37 45.25 10.98 30.73
C ALA A 37 44.67 11.17 32.15
N SER A 38 44.28 10.03 32.74
CA SER A 38 44.10 9.71 34.18
C SER A 38 42.65 9.87 34.71
N ALA A 39 42.01 8.93 35.41
CA ALA A 39 42.39 7.66 36.01
C ALA A 39 41.12 6.80 36.25
N ALA A 40 41.26 5.48 36.32
CA ALA A 40 40.24 4.57 36.87
C ALA A 40 40.28 4.62 38.43
N PRO A 41 39.20 4.28 39.17
CA PRO A 41 38.72 2.90 39.25
C PRO A 41 37.18 2.71 39.28
N ALA A 42 36.73 1.50 38.94
CA ALA A 42 35.41 0.94 39.26
C ALA A 42 35.30 0.65 40.79
N PRO A 43 34.12 0.44 41.44
CA PRO A 43 33.15 -0.59 41.05
C PRO A 43 31.64 -0.29 41.28
N SER A 44 30.82 -1.12 40.61
CA SER A 44 29.50 -1.66 40.98
C SER A 44 28.37 -0.72 41.43
N GLN A 45 27.29 -0.70 40.63
CA GLN A 45 25.99 -1.16 41.13
C GLN A 45 25.10 -1.68 39.99
N SER A 46 24.45 -2.79 40.27
CA SER A 46 23.65 -3.64 39.39
C SER A 46 22.40 -2.98 38.83
N ALA A 47 22.06 -3.45 37.63
CA ALA A 47 20.72 -3.83 37.16
C ALA A 47 19.62 -2.78 37.16
N GLY A 48 19.30 -2.36 35.93
CA GLY A 48 18.09 -1.64 35.57
C GLY A 48 18.19 -1.20 34.11
N ALA A 49 18.42 -2.16 33.21
CA ALA A 49 18.23 -1.91 31.79
C ALA A 49 16.72 -1.85 31.54
N GLU A 50 16.15 -0.66 31.58
CA GLU A 50 14.90 -0.41 30.87
C GLU A 50 15.30 0.07 29.48
N ASP A 51 15.24 -0.90 28.57
CA ASP A 51 15.45 -0.81 27.15
C ASP A 51 14.56 0.32 26.57
N GLY A 52 15.18 1.47 26.34
CA GLY A 52 14.61 2.53 25.52
C GLY A 52 14.69 2.14 24.04
N GLY A 53 13.98 1.07 23.66
CA GLY A 53 13.65 0.82 22.26
C GLY A 53 12.68 1.90 21.76
N PRO A 54 12.71 2.26 20.46
CA PRO A 54 11.66 3.10 19.89
C PRO A 54 10.33 2.41 20.14
N GLY A 55 9.49 3.00 21.00
CA GLY A 55 8.20 2.45 21.34
C GLY A 55 7.37 2.27 20.09
N SER A 56 7.14 1.02 19.69
CA SER A 56 5.93 0.71 18.93
C SER A 56 4.77 1.14 19.81
N ALA A 57 4.01 2.13 19.35
CA ALA A 57 2.69 2.38 19.92
C ALA A 57 1.94 1.03 19.95
N PRO A 58 1.17 0.73 21.00
CA PRO A 58 0.29 -0.44 20.99
C PRO A 58 -0.56 -0.36 19.72
N ALA A 59 -0.57 -1.42 18.91
CA ALA A 59 -1.63 -1.56 17.93
C ALA A 59 -2.94 -1.56 18.72
N GLU A 60 -3.83 -0.61 18.44
CA GLU A 60 -5.14 -0.60 19.08
C GLU A 60 -5.84 -1.90 18.68
N GLU A 61 -6.29 -2.65 19.69
CA GLU A 61 -7.04 -3.87 19.46
C GLU A 61 -8.42 -3.49 18.92
N LEU A 62 -8.85 -4.14 17.83
CA LEU A 62 -10.16 -3.89 17.24
C LEU A 62 -11.26 -4.35 18.22
N PRO A 63 -12.39 -3.62 18.31
CA PRO A 63 -13.53 -4.04 19.13
C PRO A 63 -14.16 -5.34 18.60
N ASP A 64 -14.81 -6.08 19.50
CA ASP A 64 -15.53 -7.32 19.15
C ASP A 64 -16.79 -7.06 18.29
N ASP A 65 -17.41 -5.88 18.41
CA ASP A 65 -18.56 -5.51 17.59
C ASP A 65 -18.10 -5.14 16.16
N PRO A 66 -18.59 -5.82 15.10
CA PRO A 66 -18.12 -5.57 13.74
C PRO A 66 -18.39 -4.16 13.22
N SER A 67 -19.47 -3.51 13.67
CA SER A 67 -19.81 -2.16 13.23
C SER A 67 -18.89 -1.11 13.87
N GLU A 68 -18.56 -1.31 15.15
CA GLU A 68 -17.54 -0.51 15.84
C GLU A 68 -16.15 -0.72 15.22
N ALA A 69 -15.82 -1.96 14.83
CA ALA A 69 -14.54 -2.29 14.20
C ALA A 69 -14.39 -1.64 12.82
N LEU A 70 -15.43 -1.70 11.97
CA LEU A 70 -15.45 -1.00 10.69
C LEU A 70 -15.28 0.51 10.87
N THR A 71 -15.94 1.08 11.88
CA THR A 71 -15.82 2.51 12.21
C THR A 71 -14.39 2.85 12.61
N GLN A 72 -13.78 2.12 13.55
CA GLN A 72 -12.40 2.39 14.00
C GLN A 72 -11.38 2.25 12.86
N ILE A 73 -11.52 1.22 12.02
CA ILE A 73 -10.65 1.04 10.85
C ILE A 73 -10.82 2.22 9.89
N SER A 74 -12.06 2.59 9.57
CA SER A 74 -12.33 3.69 8.65
C SER A 74 -11.82 5.03 9.17
N GLU A 75 -12.00 5.33 10.46
CA GLU A 75 -11.49 6.58 11.05
C GLU A 75 -9.96 6.63 10.98
N THR A 76 -9.29 5.53 11.27
CA THR A 76 -7.82 5.42 11.18
C THR A 76 -7.31 5.58 9.75
N ASP A 77 -7.95 4.89 8.81
CA ASP A 77 -7.55 4.91 7.40
C ASP A 77 -7.89 6.24 6.70
N GLU A 78 -9.00 6.86 7.06
CA GLU A 78 -9.50 8.07 6.41
C GLU A 78 -8.55 9.25 6.57
N GLU A 79 -7.89 9.39 7.72
CA GLU A 79 -6.90 10.46 7.94
C GLU A 79 -5.77 10.42 6.89
N GLU A 80 -5.24 9.22 6.60
CA GLU A 80 -4.23 9.02 5.57
C GLU A 80 -4.81 9.24 4.16
N VAL A 81 -6.00 8.69 3.91
CA VAL A 81 -6.66 8.80 2.60
C VAL A 81 -6.93 10.25 2.22
N VAL A 82 -7.44 11.06 3.15
CA VAL A 82 -7.69 12.48 2.90
C VAL A 82 -6.38 13.25 2.70
N ALA A 83 -5.34 12.94 3.49
CA ALA A 83 -4.05 13.61 3.38
C ALA A 83 -3.34 13.33 2.05
N GLU A 84 -3.44 12.11 1.51
CA GLU A 84 -2.65 11.66 0.37
C GLU A 84 -3.42 11.52 -0.94
N LEU A 85 -4.72 11.22 -0.87
CA LEU A 85 -5.52 10.75 -2.00
C LEU A 85 -6.67 11.70 -2.38
N ASP A 86 -6.90 12.80 -1.65
CA ASP A 86 -7.87 13.83 -2.07
C ASP A 86 -7.49 14.42 -3.45
N GLY A 87 -8.46 14.45 -4.37
CA GLY A 87 -8.27 14.80 -5.77
C GLY A 87 -7.70 13.70 -6.67
N LYS A 88 -7.34 12.53 -6.13
CA LYS A 88 -6.71 11.42 -6.88
C LYS A 88 -7.72 10.37 -7.32
N TRP A 89 -7.39 9.73 -8.44
CA TRP A 89 -8.06 8.52 -8.89
C TRP A 89 -7.47 7.30 -8.18
N VAL A 90 -8.31 6.46 -7.59
CA VAL A 90 -7.94 5.24 -6.90
C VAL A 90 -8.71 4.05 -7.48
N PRO A 91 -8.15 2.84 -7.46
CA PRO A 91 -8.91 1.62 -7.67
C PRO A 91 -9.84 1.38 -6.48
N GLN A 92 -11.13 1.31 -6.73
CA GLN A 92 -12.11 0.87 -5.75
C GLN A 92 -12.47 -0.58 -6.02
N ILE A 93 -12.30 -1.45 -5.03
CA ILE A 93 -12.39 -2.91 -5.18
C ILE A 93 -13.53 -3.53 -4.37
N SER A 94 -14.13 -2.78 -3.44
CA SER A 94 -15.35 -3.20 -2.75
C SER A 94 -16.23 -2.01 -2.40
N SER A 95 -17.54 -2.26 -2.32
CA SER A 95 -18.58 -1.28 -1.98
C SER A 95 -19.75 -2.02 -1.35
N LYS A 96 -19.83 -2.04 -0.02
CA LYS A 96 -20.84 -2.82 0.71
C LYS A 96 -21.51 -1.97 1.78
N LYS A 97 -22.71 -2.38 2.18
CA LYS A 97 -23.40 -1.88 3.38
C LYS A 97 -24.27 -2.98 3.96
N ALA A 98 -24.50 -2.92 5.27
CA ALA A 98 -25.37 -3.87 5.93
C ALA A 98 -26.78 -3.86 5.30
N GLY A 99 -27.38 -5.05 5.17
CA GLY A 99 -28.69 -5.24 4.56
C GLY A 99 -28.69 -5.28 3.03
N MET A 100 -27.54 -5.09 2.36
CA MET A 100 -27.43 -5.29 0.93
C MET A 100 -27.57 -6.77 0.55
N GLU A 101 -28.28 -7.08 -0.53
CA GLU A 101 -28.35 -8.44 -1.08
C GLU A 101 -27.45 -8.59 -2.30
N ILE A 102 -26.51 -9.53 -2.25
CA ILE A 102 -25.62 -9.88 -3.38
C ILE A 102 -25.59 -11.41 -3.47
N ASP A 103 -25.83 -11.96 -4.66
CA ASP A 103 -25.83 -13.41 -4.91
C ASP A 103 -26.72 -14.23 -3.95
N GLY A 104 -27.85 -13.65 -3.53
CA GLY A 104 -28.80 -14.27 -2.60
C GLY A 104 -28.35 -14.27 -1.13
N LYS A 105 -27.25 -13.59 -0.80
CA LYS A 105 -26.79 -13.34 0.57
C LYS A 105 -27.12 -11.91 0.97
N THR A 106 -27.77 -11.73 2.12
CA THR A 106 -27.84 -10.44 2.81
C THR A 106 -26.55 -10.20 3.58
N TRP A 107 -25.87 -9.10 3.31
CA TRP A 107 -24.61 -8.73 3.94
C TRP A 107 -24.82 -8.13 5.33
N THR A 108 -24.06 -8.61 6.30
CA THR A 108 -23.96 -8.07 7.66
C THR A 108 -22.68 -7.26 7.85
N ASP A 109 -22.55 -6.49 8.92
CA ASP A 109 -21.30 -5.80 9.23
C ASP A 109 -20.13 -6.79 9.47
N GLU A 110 -20.41 -7.96 10.03
CA GLU A 110 -19.43 -9.06 10.15
C GLU A 110 -18.91 -9.50 8.78
N ASP A 111 -19.82 -9.68 7.81
CA ASP A 111 -19.44 -10.06 6.45
C ASP A 111 -18.60 -8.98 5.76
N ILE A 112 -18.92 -7.71 5.99
CA ILE A 112 -18.22 -6.58 5.38
C ILE A 112 -16.82 -6.42 5.99
N LEU A 113 -16.71 -6.58 7.31
CA LEU A 113 -15.42 -6.59 8.00
C LEU A 113 -14.53 -7.73 7.49
N ALA A 114 -15.09 -8.94 7.36
CA ALA A 114 -14.38 -10.09 6.83
C ALA A 114 -13.94 -9.90 5.37
N ASP A 115 -14.80 -9.34 4.51
CA ASP A 115 -14.46 -8.98 3.12
C ASP A 115 -13.30 -8.00 3.07
N HIS A 116 -13.36 -6.93 3.87
CA HIS A 116 -12.29 -5.95 3.95
C HIS A 116 -10.96 -6.57 4.43
N GLN A 117 -11.00 -7.42 5.46
CA GLN A 117 -9.80 -8.09 5.98
C GLN A 117 -9.19 -9.04 4.94
N ALA A 118 -10.01 -9.82 4.23
CA ALA A 118 -9.55 -10.68 3.15
C ALA A 118 -8.88 -9.85 2.03
N LEU A 119 -9.52 -8.75 1.61
CA LEU A 119 -8.94 -7.83 0.64
C LEU A 119 -7.63 -7.21 1.12
N ARG A 120 -7.49 -6.96 2.43
CA ARG A 120 -6.24 -6.45 3.03
C ARG A 120 -5.14 -7.48 3.08
N ASP A 121 -5.46 -8.75 3.30
CA ASP A 121 -4.49 -9.84 3.22
C ASP A 121 -3.97 -10.03 1.79
N GLU A 122 -4.85 -9.92 0.78
CA GLU A 122 -4.49 -10.03 -0.64
C GLU A 122 -3.81 -8.76 -1.18
N HIS A 123 -4.25 -7.59 -0.71
CA HIS A 123 -3.77 -6.27 -1.13
C HIS A 123 -3.43 -5.41 0.10
N PRO A 124 -2.22 -5.53 0.69
CA PRO A 124 -1.86 -4.91 1.98
C PRO A 124 -1.96 -3.39 2.06
N ARG A 125 -2.09 -2.71 0.92
CA ARG A 125 -2.23 -1.25 0.83
C ARG A 125 -3.67 -0.77 0.76
N VAL A 126 -4.66 -1.66 0.87
CA VAL A 126 -6.05 -1.22 0.85
C VAL A 126 -6.37 -0.39 2.09
N ARG A 127 -7.33 0.51 1.93
CA ARG A 127 -7.88 1.37 2.97
C ARG A 127 -9.38 1.23 2.96
N LEU A 128 -9.99 1.26 4.13
CA LEU A 128 -11.43 1.34 4.30
C LEU A 128 -11.82 2.81 4.48
N VAL A 129 -12.85 3.26 3.79
CA VAL A 129 -13.44 4.58 4.02
C VAL A 129 -14.95 4.51 4.07
N TRP A 130 -15.55 5.43 4.83
CA TRP A 130 -16.99 5.63 4.84
C TRP A 130 -17.41 6.59 3.73
N SER A 131 -18.31 6.16 2.85
CA SER A 131 -18.69 6.95 1.67
C SER A 131 -19.36 8.29 2.04
N GLY A 132 -19.97 8.39 3.23
CA GLY A 132 -20.61 9.60 3.73
C GLY A 132 -19.64 10.76 3.98
N ASN A 133 -18.34 10.50 4.09
CA ASN A 133 -17.32 11.50 4.38
C ASN A 133 -16.72 12.14 3.11
N PHE A 134 -17.12 11.67 1.92
CA PHE A 134 -16.59 12.16 0.65
C PHE A 134 -17.69 12.60 -0.30
N GLY A 135 -17.66 13.86 -0.75
CA GLY A 135 -18.56 14.40 -1.77
C GLY A 135 -18.48 13.71 -3.13
N SER A 136 -17.41 12.95 -3.39
CA SER A 136 -17.25 12.15 -4.60
C SER A 136 -18.20 10.96 -4.70
N PHE A 137 -18.78 10.45 -3.61
CA PHE A 137 -19.76 9.36 -3.67
C PHE A 137 -21.19 9.87 -3.81
N LYS A 138 -22.00 9.13 -4.58
CA LYS A 138 -23.42 9.44 -4.74
C LYS A 138 -24.23 9.04 -3.50
N GLU A 139 -23.88 7.89 -2.92
CA GLU A 139 -24.53 7.30 -1.76
C GLU A 139 -23.57 7.39 -0.57
N GLY A 140 -24.06 7.89 0.56
CA GLY A 140 -23.27 8.21 1.75
C GLY A 140 -23.34 7.18 2.87
N ASP A 141 -23.79 5.97 2.55
CA ASP A 141 -24.09 4.91 3.50
C ASP A 141 -23.37 3.58 3.20
N PHE A 142 -22.16 3.66 2.65
CA PHE A 142 -21.37 2.50 2.23
C PHE A 142 -19.98 2.47 2.84
N TRP A 143 -19.54 1.26 3.18
CA TRP A 143 -18.15 0.90 3.42
C TRP A 143 -17.46 0.64 2.09
N ILE A 144 -16.40 1.39 1.82
CA ILE A 144 -15.68 1.36 0.56
C ILE A 144 -14.25 0.89 0.81
N THR A 145 -13.84 -0.19 0.14
CA THR A 145 -12.43 -0.60 0.13
C THR A 145 -11.77 -0.11 -1.15
N ILE A 146 -10.73 0.70 -0.98
CA ILE A 146 -9.90 1.23 -2.07
C ILE A 146 -8.50 0.65 -1.98
N ALA A 147 -7.78 0.53 -3.09
CA ALA A 147 -6.33 0.45 -3.04
C ALA A 147 -5.77 1.84 -2.70
N GLY A 148 -4.93 1.94 -1.66
CA GLY A 148 -4.31 3.18 -1.19
C GLY A 148 -3.19 3.70 -2.11
N ILE A 149 -3.46 3.75 -3.42
CA ILE A 149 -2.57 4.23 -4.47
C ILE A 149 -3.31 5.28 -5.30
N GLY A 150 -2.84 6.51 -5.22
CA GLY A 150 -3.42 7.63 -5.95
C GLY A 150 -2.79 7.84 -7.33
N TYR A 151 -3.63 8.02 -8.34
CA TYR A 151 -3.26 8.32 -9.71
C TYR A 151 -3.79 9.68 -10.14
N SER A 152 -3.11 10.31 -11.10
CA SER A 152 -3.57 11.57 -11.71
C SER A 152 -4.67 11.36 -12.76
N ASP A 153 -4.91 10.12 -13.17
CA ASP A 153 -5.79 9.76 -14.29
C ASP A 153 -6.50 8.43 -14.00
N ALA A 154 -7.74 8.31 -14.45
CA ALA A 154 -8.59 7.16 -14.17
C ALA A 154 -8.06 5.88 -14.84
N GLU A 155 -7.46 5.97 -16.03
CA GLU A 155 -6.96 4.83 -16.80
C GLU A 155 -5.83 4.11 -16.06
N GLN A 156 -5.03 4.84 -15.27
CA GLN A 156 -3.98 4.23 -14.45
C GLN A 156 -4.57 3.41 -13.30
N ALA A 157 -5.66 3.89 -12.68
CA ALA A 157 -6.39 3.12 -11.67
C ALA A 157 -7.04 1.87 -12.29
N LEU A 158 -7.63 1.99 -13.48
CA LEU A 158 -8.18 0.82 -14.21
C LEU A 158 -7.08 -0.17 -14.64
N SER A 159 -5.91 0.33 -15.03
CA SER A 159 -4.76 -0.53 -15.33
C SER A 159 -4.30 -1.31 -14.10
N TRP A 160 -4.42 -0.73 -12.90
CA TRP A 160 -4.16 -1.45 -11.66
C TRP A 160 -5.19 -2.56 -11.45
N CYS A 161 -6.49 -2.29 -11.65
CA CYS A 161 -7.54 -3.32 -11.59
C CYS A 161 -7.19 -4.53 -12.48
N ALA A 162 -6.90 -4.26 -13.76
CA ALA A 162 -6.58 -5.30 -14.74
C ALA A 162 -5.30 -6.09 -14.38
N THR A 163 -4.27 -5.40 -13.86
CA THR A 163 -3.01 -6.05 -13.46
C THR A 163 -3.18 -6.96 -12.24
N ASN A 164 -4.14 -6.65 -11.38
CA ASN A 164 -4.49 -7.48 -10.22
C ASN A 164 -5.57 -8.53 -10.55
N GLY A 165 -5.96 -8.67 -11.82
CA GLY A 165 -6.93 -9.66 -12.26
C GLY A 165 -8.38 -9.36 -11.85
N LEU A 166 -8.69 -8.10 -11.48
CA LEU A 166 -10.02 -7.68 -11.07
C LEU A 166 -10.82 -7.19 -12.27
N GLY A 167 -11.97 -7.82 -12.51
CA GLY A 167 -12.82 -7.53 -13.66
C GLY A 167 -13.66 -6.25 -13.50
N PRO A 168 -14.45 -5.88 -14.54
CA PRO A 168 -15.30 -4.69 -14.52
C PRO A 168 -16.35 -4.66 -13.39
N ASP A 169 -16.77 -5.84 -12.93
CA ASP A 169 -17.72 -6.00 -11.83
C ASP A 169 -17.04 -5.94 -10.45
N ASP A 170 -15.71 -6.13 -10.40
CA ASP A 170 -14.93 -6.24 -9.16
C ASP A 170 -14.10 -4.98 -8.87
N CYS A 171 -13.78 -4.18 -9.88
CA CYS A 171 -12.93 -3.00 -9.71
C CYS A 171 -13.21 -1.90 -10.74
N TYR A 172 -13.28 -0.66 -10.23
CA TYR A 172 -13.44 0.54 -11.05
C TYR A 172 -12.59 1.69 -10.51
N ALA A 173 -12.37 2.71 -11.35
CA ALA A 173 -11.63 3.89 -10.94
C ALA A 173 -12.58 4.90 -10.28
N LYS A 174 -12.19 5.35 -9.09
CA LYS A 174 -12.91 6.34 -8.29
C LYS A 174 -12.02 7.54 -8.01
N GLN A 175 -12.44 8.75 -8.35
CA GLN A 175 -11.79 9.95 -7.84
C GLN A 175 -12.31 10.22 -6.42
N LEU A 176 -11.41 10.37 -5.46
CA LEU A 176 -11.76 10.74 -4.10
C LEU A 176 -11.71 12.25 -3.95
N ASN A 177 -12.81 12.83 -3.46
CA ASN A 177 -12.87 14.24 -3.09
C ASN A 177 -13.75 14.36 -1.85
N THR A 178 -13.24 15.00 -0.80
CA THR A 178 -14.03 15.35 0.40
C THR A 178 -15.13 16.36 0.07
N GLY A 179 -14.85 17.29 -0.85
CA GLY A 179 -15.80 18.28 -1.36
C GLY A 179 -16.24 18.05 -2.81
N GLY A 180 -17.07 18.96 -3.32
CA GLY A 180 -17.61 18.87 -4.68
C GLY A 180 -18.81 17.91 -4.77
N GLY A 181 -19.07 17.41 -5.97
CA GLY A 181 -20.13 16.44 -6.23
C GLY A 181 -19.61 15.16 -6.87
N HIS A 182 -20.48 14.16 -6.99
CA HIS A 182 -20.12 12.83 -7.52
C HIS A 182 -20.07 12.75 -9.05
N GLU A 183 -20.47 13.81 -9.76
CA GLU A 183 -20.50 13.80 -11.22
C GLU A 183 -19.08 13.73 -11.80
N GLY A 184 -18.82 12.71 -12.63
CA GLY A 184 -17.52 12.53 -13.27
C GLY A 184 -16.43 11.93 -12.38
N THR A 185 -16.74 11.50 -11.15
CA THR A 185 -15.76 10.91 -10.20
C THR A 185 -15.66 9.39 -10.31
N THR A 186 -16.33 8.75 -11.26
CA THR A 186 -16.29 7.30 -11.46
C THR A 186 -16.05 6.98 -12.93
N LYS A 187 -15.15 6.04 -13.20
CA LYS A 187 -14.91 5.46 -14.53
C LYS A 187 -14.87 3.94 -14.42
N LEU A 188 -15.60 3.27 -15.30
CA LEU A 188 -15.66 1.81 -15.40
C LEU A 188 -14.59 1.30 -16.37
N GLN A 189 -14.22 0.02 -16.25
CA GLN A 189 -13.30 -0.68 -17.15
C GLN A 189 -13.89 -0.86 -18.56
#